data_AF-A0A323V242-F1
#
_entry.id   AF-A0A323V242-F1
#
_cell.length_a   1.000
_cell.length_b   1.000
_cell.length_c   1.000
_cell.angle_alpha   90.00
_cell.angle_beta   90.00
_cell.angle_gamma   90.00
#
_symmetry.space_group_name_H-M   'P 1'
#
loop_
_entity.id
_entity.type
_entity.pdbx_description
1 polymer ?
#
loop_
_entity_poly.entity_id
_entity_poly.type
_entity_poly.pdbx_seq_one_letter_code
_entity_poly.pdbx_strand_id
1 'polypeptide(L)'
;MNARRSLVPVLLALLVALVAGSAAPASAADGDDRWRADQVLTIGVPGLVWSDLDPELTPQLWSLAEDSAIGALSVRAGRSTTCLLDGWATLGAGNRARYPGPVEPIAPVPQPTLPLPDAGGALPGPAGE
;
A
#
# COMPACT_ATOMS: atom_id res chain seq x y z
N MET A 1 6.59 -35.03 37.48
CA MET A 1 7.28 -33.77 37.10
C MET A 1 8.22 -33.89 35.88
N ASN A 2 8.22 -34.99 35.10
CA ASN A 2 9.18 -35.18 34.00
C ASN A 2 8.59 -35.03 32.58
N ALA A 3 7.28 -35.20 32.40
CA ALA A 3 6.64 -35.05 31.08
C ALA A 3 6.64 -33.60 30.56
N ARG A 4 6.47 -32.61 31.46
CA ARG A 4 6.50 -31.17 31.10
C ARG A 4 7.87 -30.68 30.62
N ARG A 5 8.96 -31.31 31.09
CA ARG A 5 10.34 -30.95 30.70
C ARG A 5 10.73 -31.51 29.32
N SER A 6 10.16 -32.67 28.95
CA SER A 6 10.39 -33.29 27.64
C SER A 6 9.59 -32.65 26.50
N LEU A 7 8.52 -31.91 26.81
CA LEU A 7 7.67 -31.26 25.80
C LEU A 7 8.32 -30.01 25.21
N VAL A 8 9.10 -29.27 26.00
CA VAL A 8 9.75 -28.02 25.57
C VAL A 8 10.66 -28.20 24.34
N PRO A 9 11.62 -29.15 24.31
CA PRO A 9 12.49 -29.31 23.13
C PRO A 9 11.71 -29.78 21.89
N VAL A 10 10.68 -30.61 22.06
CA VAL A 10 9.82 -31.08 20.95
C VAL A 10 9.02 -29.92 20.38
N LEU A 11 8.46 -29.07 21.23
CA LEU A 11 7.67 -27.91 20.82
C LEU A 11 8.56 -26.87 20.15
N LEU A 12 9.79 -26.68 20.64
CA LEU A 12 10.77 -25.78 20.02
C LEU A 12 11.26 -26.31 18.66
N ALA A 13 11.48 -27.62 18.52
CA ALA A 13 11.81 -28.24 17.25
C ALA A 13 10.67 -28.12 16.23
N LEU A 14 9.42 -28.34 16.65
CA LEU A 14 8.24 -28.13 15.82
C LEU A 14 8.09 -26.67 15.39
N LEU A 15 8.34 -25.72 16.29
CA LEU A 15 8.25 -24.29 15.99
C LEU A 15 9.36 -23.86 15.02
N VAL A 16 10.58 -24.36 15.18
CA VAL A 16 11.68 -24.14 14.22
C VAL A 16 11.36 -24.75 12.86
N ALA A 17 10.83 -25.98 12.82
CA ALA A 17 10.43 -26.62 11.57
C ALA A 17 9.29 -25.87 10.86
N LEU A 18 8.33 -25.35 11.63
CA LEU A 18 7.22 -24.56 11.10
C LEU A 18 7.69 -23.20 10.56
N VAL A 19 8.56 -22.50 11.29
CA VAL A 19 9.15 -21.22 10.85
C VAL A 19 10.05 -21.42 9.62
N ALA A 20 10.90 -22.46 9.61
CA ALA A 20 11.75 -22.77 8.47
C ALA A 20 10.94 -23.22 7.23
N GLY A 21 9.83 -23.93 7.43
CA GLY A 21 8.96 -24.40 6.33
C GLY A 21 8.01 -23.34 5.77
N SER A 22 7.70 -22.29 6.53
CA SER A 22 6.82 -21.18 6.11
C SER A 22 7.57 -19.95 5.58
N ALA A 23 8.89 -19.89 5.78
CA ALA A 23 9.75 -18.79 5.33
C ALA A 23 10.33 -19.03 3.93
N ALA A 24 9.64 -19.76 3.06
CA ALA A 24 9.95 -19.67 1.64
C ALA A 24 9.71 -18.21 1.24
N PRO A 25 10.70 -17.50 0.67
CA PRO A 25 10.41 -16.19 0.10
C PRO A 25 9.28 -16.39 -0.90
N ALA A 26 8.31 -15.48 -0.91
CA ALA A 26 7.33 -15.44 -1.98
C ALA A 26 8.12 -15.23 -3.27
N SER A 27 8.39 -16.32 -3.99
CA SER A 27 8.95 -16.23 -5.32
C SER A 27 7.93 -15.45 -6.13
N ALA A 28 8.37 -14.39 -6.79
CA ALA A 28 7.61 -13.92 -7.94
C ALA A 28 7.35 -15.16 -8.80
N ALA A 29 6.10 -15.37 -9.21
CA ALA A 29 5.85 -16.33 -10.27
C ALA A 29 6.84 -16.00 -11.40
N ASP A 30 7.45 -17.02 -12.02
CA ASP A 30 8.14 -16.85 -13.29
C ASP A 30 7.07 -16.37 -14.28
N GLY A 31 6.83 -15.07 -14.28
CA GLY A 31 5.92 -14.44 -15.20
C GLY A 31 6.51 -14.66 -16.57
N ASP A 32 5.68 -15.05 -17.53
CA ASP A 32 6.06 -15.03 -18.94
C ASP A 32 6.90 -13.77 -19.19
N ASP A 33 8.11 -13.94 -19.74
CA ASP A 33 9.07 -12.88 -20.06
C ASP A 33 8.51 -11.78 -20.97
N ARG A 34 7.24 -11.92 -21.40
CA ARG A 34 6.45 -10.97 -22.16
C ARG A 34 6.35 -9.57 -21.53
N TRP A 35 6.59 -9.42 -20.22
CA TRP A 35 6.53 -8.12 -19.52
C TRP A 35 7.84 -7.78 -18.78
N ARG A 36 8.98 -7.88 -19.46
CA ARG A 36 10.24 -7.34 -18.94
C ARG A 36 10.48 -5.90 -19.42
N ALA A 37 10.92 -5.04 -18.52
CA ALA A 37 11.36 -3.69 -18.82
C ALA A 37 12.82 -3.53 -18.39
N ASP A 38 13.69 -3.06 -19.28
CA ASP A 38 15.10 -2.79 -18.97
C ASP A 38 15.27 -1.50 -18.15
N GLN A 39 14.30 -0.60 -18.26
CA GLN A 39 14.31 0.71 -17.59
C GLN A 39 12.89 1.09 -17.16
N VAL A 40 12.78 1.71 -15.99
CA VAL A 40 11.51 2.16 -15.40
C VAL A 40 11.63 3.63 -15.03
N LEU A 41 10.71 4.45 -15.52
CA LEU A 41 10.54 5.84 -15.12
C LEU A 41 9.27 5.97 -14.27
N THR A 42 9.40 6.50 -13.06
CA THR A 42 8.26 6.78 -12.18
C THR A 42 7.93 8.27 -12.21
N ILE A 43 6.70 8.61 -12.58
CA ILE A 43 6.17 9.98 -12.59
C ILE A 43 5.06 10.07 -11.54
N GLY A 44 5.19 11.02 -10.61
CA GLY A 44 4.16 11.29 -9.61
C GLY A 44 3.63 12.71 -9.78
N VAL A 45 2.31 12.86 -9.91
CA VAL A 45 1.62 14.16 -10.01
C VAL A 45 0.74 14.35 -8.78
N PRO A 46 1.15 15.20 -7.82
CA PRO A 46 0.35 15.45 -6.62
C PRO A 46 -1.00 16.08 -6.98
N GLY A 47 -2.09 15.48 -6.53
CA GLY A 47 -3.44 16.03 -6.68
C GLY A 47 -4.14 15.73 -7.98
N LEU A 48 -3.54 14.92 -8.87
CA LEU A 48 -4.22 14.41 -10.05
C LEU A 48 -5.39 13.50 -9.63
N VAL A 49 -6.61 13.84 -10.04
CA VAL A 49 -7.82 13.08 -9.78
C VAL A 49 -8.47 12.62 -11.09
N TRP A 50 -9.37 11.63 -11.02
CA TRP A 50 -10.02 11.09 -12.22
C TRP A 50 -10.80 12.12 -13.04
N SER A 51 -11.33 13.16 -12.40
CA SER A 51 -12.01 14.26 -13.10
C SER A 51 -11.08 15.15 -13.92
N ASP A 52 -9.75 15.02 -13.76
CA ASP A 52 -8.77 15.76 -14.57
C ASP A 52 -8.47 15.05 -15.90
N LEU A 53 -8.94 13.81 -16.07
CA LEU A 53 -8.78 13.02 -17.30
C LEU A 53 -10.01 13.23 -18.17
N ASP A 54 -9.81 13.86 -19.33
CA ASP A 54 -10.86 14.29 -20.24
C ASP A 54 -10.38 14.13 -21.69
N PRO A 55 -11.16 13.48 -22.58
CA PRO A 55 -10.71 13.19 -23.94
C PRO A 55 -10.53 14.43 -24.81
N GLU A 56 -11.19 15.56 -24.49
CA GLU A 56 -11.04 16.82 -25.22
C GLU A 56 -10.01 17.76 -24.59
N LEU A 57 -10.01 17.89 -23.26
CA LEU A 57 -9.17 18.84 -22.52
C LEU A 57 -7.79 18.27 -22.17
N THR A 58 -7.68 16.97 -21.88
CA THR A 58 -6.42 16.30 -21.53
C THR A 58 -6.18 15.01 -22.35
N PRO A 59 -6.20 15.09 -23.69
CA PRO A 59 -6.23 13.92 -24.59
C PRO A 59 -5.04 12.96 -24.41
N GLN A 60 -3.86 13.48 -24.06
CA GLN A 60 -2.67 12.65 -23.86
C GLN A 60 -2.72 11.86 -22.54
N LEU A 61 -3.30 12.43 -21.48
CA LEU A 61 -3.51 11.72 -20.22
C LEU A 61 -4.64 10.70 -20.35
N TRP A 62 -5.68 11.03 -21.11
CA TRP A 62 -6.76 10.13 -21.44
C TRP A 62 -6.26 8.88 -22.16
N SER A 63 -5.54 9.04 -23.28
CA SER A 63 -4.98 7.92 -24.04
C SER A 63 -4.00 7.08 -23.21
N LEU A 64 -3.15 7.71 -22.39
CA LEU A 64 -2.25 6.98 -21.49
C LEU A 64 -3.03 6.09 -20.52
N ALA A 65 -4.14 6.60 -19.96
CA ALA A 65 -4.95 5.82 -19.04
C ALA A 65 -5.61 4.61 -19.74
N GLU A 66 -6.15 4.80 -20.95
CA GLU A 66 -6.79 3.74 -21.74
C GLU A 66 -5.83 2.59 -22.09
N ASP A 67 -4.57 2.91 -22.41
CA ASP A 67 -3.57 1.91 -22.81
C ASP A 67 -2.77 1.33 -21.62
N SER A 68 -3.06 1.76 -20.39
CA SER A 68 -2.31 1.37 -19.19
C SER A 68 -3.04 0.33 -18.33
N ALA A 69 -2.26 -0.43 -17.55
CA ALA A 69 -2.82 -1.19 -16.44
C ALA A 69 -3.08 -0.26 -15.25
N ILE A 70 -4.34 -0.17 -14.82
CA ILE A 70 -4.77 0.68 -13.69
C ILE A 70 -4.88 -0.16 -12.41
N GLY A 71 -4.31 0.34 -11.32
CA GLY A 71 -4.38 -0.29 -10.00
C GLY A 71 -4.60 0.72 -8.88
N ALA A 72 -5.40 0.34 -7.88
CA ALA A 72 -5.56 1.10 -6.65
C ALA A 72 -4.53 0.65 -5.61
N LEU A 73 -3.83 1.61 -4.99
CA LEU A 73 -2.78 1.34 -4.02
C LEU A 73 -3.03 2.10 -2.72
N SER A 74 -2.60 1.53 -1.59
CA SER A 74 -2.61 2.25 -0.32
C SER A 74 -1.52 3.32 -0.30
N VAL A 75 -1.89 4.57 0.02
CA VAL A 75 -0.97 5.70 0.16
C VAL A 75 -0.41 5.85 1.59
N ARG A 76 -0.56 4.84 2.43
CA ARG A 76 -0.12 4.88 3.83
C ARG A 76 1.39 4.65 3.92
N ALA A 77 2.10 5.63 4.48
CA ALA A 77 3.51 5.54 4.78
C ALA A 77 3.78 5.23 6.27
N GLY A 78 5.01 5.47 6.74
CA GLY A 78 5.43 5.20 8.13
C GLY A 78 4.86 6.15 9.20
N ARG A 79 4.28 7.30 8.81
CA ARG A 79 3.62 8.26 9.72
C ARG A 79 2.09 8.12 9.69
N SER A 80 1.41 8.68 10.70
CA SER A 80 -0.06 8.75 10.73
C SER A 80 -0.62 9.56 9.57
N THR A 81 0.04 10.67 9.25
CA THR A 81 -0.23 11.51 8.08
C THR A 81 0.95 11.38 7.12
N THR A 82 0.70 10.85 5.92
CA THR A 82 1.71 10.73 4.86
C THR A 82 2.04 12.12 4.31
N CYS A 83 3.34 12.48 4.26
CA CYS A 83 3.81 13.63 3.49
C CYS A 83 4.34 13.20 2.12
N LEU A 84 4.58 14.16 1.21
CA LEU A 84 5.08 13.84 -0.14
C LEU A 84 6.41 13.07 -0.11
N LEU A 85 7.34 13.46 0.75
CA LEU A 85 8.64 12.78 0.89
C LEU A 85 8.51 11.36 1.45
N ASP A 86 7.50 11.09 2.28
CA ASP A 86 7.20 9.74 2.76
C ASP A 86 6.67 8.83 1.65
N GLY A 87 5.91 9.38 0.71
CA GLY A 87 5.43 8.67 -0.46
C GLY A 87 6.60 8.14 -1.30
N TRP A 88 7.55 9.03 -1.65
CA TRP A 88 8.76 8.65 -2.38
C TRP A 88 9.66 7.70 -1.61
N ALA A 89 9.83 7.90 -0.29
CA ALA A 89 10.58 6.97 0.55
C ALA A 89 9.95 5.56 0.54
N THR A 90 8.62 5.48 0.58
CA THR A 90 7.87 4.21 0.55
C THR A 90 8.02 3.51 -0.81
N LEU A 91 7.93 4.27 -1.92
CA LEU A 91 8.14 3.74 -3.27
C LEU A 91 9.55 3.17 -3.44
N GLY A 92 10.58 3.89 -3.00
CA GLY A 92 11.97 3.42 -3.10
C GLY A 92 12.31 2.24 -2.18
N ALA A 93 11.69 2.15 -1.00
CA ALA A 93 11.94 1.08 -0.03
C ALA A 93 11.16 -0.22 -0.33
N GLY A 94 10.09 -0.15 -1.15
CA GLY A 94 9.18 -1.27 -1.39
C GLY A 94 8.34 -1.67 -0.17
N ASN A 95 8.38 -0.87 0.90
CA ASN A 95 7.60 -1.05 2.12
C ASN A 95 7.30 0.31 2.76
N ARG A 96 6.47 0.32 3.82
CA ARG A 96 6.17 1.56 4.55
C ARG A 96 7.46 2.16 5.12
N ALA A 97 7.80 3.35 4.64
CA ALA A 97 8.99 4.07 5.08
C ALA A 97 8.64 5.48 5.56
N ARG A 98 9.60 6.10 6.24
CA ARG A 98 9.52 7.49 6.70
C ARG A 98 10.76 8.23 6.22
N TYR A 99 10.56 9.37 5.55
CA TYR A 99 11.63 10.31 5.25
C TYR A 99 12.21 10.88 6.56
N PRO A 100 13.54 10.81 6.77
CA PRO A 100 14.20 11.23 8.01
C PRO A 100 14.29 12.77 8.11
N GLY A 101 13.13 13.41 8.26
CA GLY A 101 13.01 14.85 8.35
C GLY A 101 11.62 15.32 8.80
N PRO A 102 11.44 16.64 8.95
CA PRO A 102 10.14 17.24 9.19
C PRO A 102 9.17 16.93 8.05
N VAL A 103 7.88 17.09 8.32
CA VAL A 103 6.85 17.02 7.29
C VAL A 103 6.99 18.27 6.43
N GLU A 104 7.28 18.09 5.15
CA GLU A 104 7.18 19.16 4.16
C GLU A 104 5.73 19.19 3.63
N PRO A 105 4.94 20.23 3.93
CA PRO A 105 3.57 20.33 3.45
C PRO A 105 3.58 20.70 1.97
N ILE A 106 2.86 19.92 1.16
CA ILE A 106 2.44 20.39 -0.16
C ILE A 106 1.13 21.16 -0.04
N ALA A 107 0.85 22.03 -1.02
CA ALA A 107 -0.45 22.68 -1.12
C ALA A 107 -1.56 21.62 -1.03
N PRO A 108 -2.62 21.85 -0.25
CA PRO A 108 -3.72 20.91 -0.14
C PRO A 108 -4.28 20.62 -1.53
N VAL A 109 -4.33 19.34 -1.88
CA VAL A 109 -5.00 18.91 -3.10
C VAL A 109 -6.50 18.89 -2.84
N PRO A 110 -7.33 19.44 -3.75
CA PRO A 110 -8.78 19.37 -3.61
C PRO A 110 -9.21 17.92 -3.38
N GLN A 111 -9.85 17.67 -2.24
CA GLN A 111 -10.38 16.35 -1.95
C GLN A 111 -11.72 16.22 -2.68
N PRO A 112 -12.01 15.06 -3.30
CA PRO A 112 -13.36 14.79 -3.76
C PRO A 112 -14.32 14.95 -2.58
N THR A 113 -15.36 15.79 -2.75
CA THR A 113 -16.46 15.87 -1.79
C THR A 113 -17.27 14.59 -1.93
N LEU A 114 -16.88 13.54 -1.22
CA LEU A 114 -17.75 12.37 -1.10
C LEU A 114 -19.00 12.82 -0.34
N PRO A 115 -20.22 12.49 -0.82
CA PRO A 115 -21.39 12.58 0.02
C PRO A 115 -21.14 11.69 1.24
N LEU A 116 -20.79 12.31 2.36
CA LEU A 116 -20.84 11.61 3.63
C LEU A 116 -22.31 11.25 3.82
N PRO A 117 -22.66 9.99 4.13
CA PRO A 117 -24.00 9.71 4.62
C PRO A 117 -24.24 10.70 5.76
N ASP A 118 -25.39 11.38 5.74
CA ASP A 118 -25.73 12.35 6.76
C ASP A 118 -25.37 11.77 8.13
N ALA A 119 -24.71 12.55 8.97
CA ALA A 119 -24.35 12.18 10.33
C ALA A 119 -25.58 11.90 11.24
N GLY A 120 -26.74 11.59 10.66
CA GLY A 120 -27.92 11.00 11.30
C GLY A 120 -27.97 9.47 11.21
N GLY A 121 -27.08 8.81 10.46
CA GLY A 121 -26.89 7.37 10.50
C GLY A 121 -26.01 6.96 11.68
N ALA A 122 -26.50 7.07 12.91
CA ALA A 122 -25.82 6.48 14.06
C ALA A 122 -25.59 4.98 13.80
N LEU A 123 -24.32 4.57 13.67
CA LEU A 123 -23.99 3.15 13.78
C LEU A 123 -24.53 2.68 15.14
N PRO A 124 -25.33 1.59 15.20
CA PRO A 124 -25.80 1.09 16.48
C PRO A 124 -24.58 0.83 17.35
N GLY A 125 -24.54 1.50 18.51
CA GLY A 125 -23.51 1.24 19.51
C GLY A 125 -23.50 -0.24 19.89
N PRO A 126 -22.36 -0.79 20.34
CA PRO A 126 -22.33 -2.17 20.79
C PRO A 126 -23.43 -2.37 21.83
N ALA A 127 -24.31 -3.35 21.58
CA ALA A 127 -25.32 -3.75 22.55
C ALA A 127 -24.61 -4.05 23.87
N GLY A 128 -25.05 -3.40 24.94
CA GLY A 128 -24.36 -3.40 26.21
C GLY A 128 -24.16 -4.81 26.80
N GLU A 129 -23.08 -4.91 27.56
CA GLU A 129 -22.95 -5.73 28.76
C GLU A 129 -22.33 -4.85 29.86
#